data_AF-A0A3D1E9A5-F1
#
_entry.id   AF-A0A3D1E9A5-F1
#
_cell.length_a   1.000
_cell.length_b   1.000
_cell.length_c   1.000
_cell.angle_alpha   90.00
_cell.angle_beta   90.00
_cell.angle_gamma   90.00
#
_symmetry.space_group_name_H-M   'P 1'
#
loop_
_entity.id
_entity.type
_entity.pdbx_description
1 polymer ?
#
loop_
_entity_poly.entity_id
_entity_poly.type
_entity_poly.pdbx_seq_one_letter_code
_entity_poly.pdbx_strand_id
1 'polypeptide(L)'
;WYVKPAQFLGTSTPYGRSELNLVQAFSLTRYAALNLRAGTGMRWGQNSAPTFDFLLGGMGATSINPVVPVPGMDFLSFSSPNYALLGLQGQYETSQGMYLLAGYHWVRLGSDSLLKQNQEHTNQTIQRWFVGAGRQTIVGPIQLHFGGPMGIQDLSLFFSVGFPF
;
A
#
# COMPACT_ATOMS: atom_id res chain seq x y z
N TRP A 1 34.44 -18.22 -22.39
CA TRP A 1 33.06 -18.74 -22.24
C TRP A 1 32.10 -17.70 -22.77
N TYR A 2 31.64 -17.88 -24.00
CA TYR A 2 30.70 -16.98 -24.67
C TYR A 2 29.29 -17.45 -24.32
N VAL A 3 28.61 -16.76 -23.42
CA VAL A 3 27.21 -17.04 -23.13
C VAL A 3 26.40 -16.56 -24.34
N LYS A 4 25.81 -17.50 -25.08
CA LYS A 4 24.85 -17.17 -26.14
C LYS A 4 23.73 -16.32 -25.52
N PRO A 5 23.38 -15.16 -26.09
CA PRO A 5 22.17 -14.47 -25.66
C PRO A 5 21.00 -15.42 -25.90
N ALA A 6 20.31 -15.79 -24.82
CA ALA A 6 19.03 -16.47 -24.92
C ALA A 6 18.13 -15.62 -25.82
N GLN A 7 17.46 -16.28 -26.76
CA GLN A 7 16.65 -15.67 -27.80
C GLN A 7 15.46 -14.91 -27.18
N PHE A 8 15.66 -13.63 -26.83
CA PHE A 8 14.61 -12.68 -26.45
C PHE A 8 13.89 -12.11 -27.69
N LEU A 9 13.51 -12.98 -28.62
CA LEU A 9 12.77 -12.60 -29.82
C LEU A 9 11.52 -13.47 -29.97
N GLY A 10 10.69 -13.49 -28.93
CA GLY A 10 9.25 -13.55 -29.13
C GLY A 10 8.77 -12.13 -29.46
N THR A 11 7.84 -11.96 -30.39
CA THR A 11 7.21 -10.68 -30.71
C THR A 11 6.85 -9.93 -29.42
N SER A 12 7.58 -8.86 -29.10
CA SER A 12 7.31 -8.07 -27.89
C SER A 12 5.96 -7.39 -28.07
N THR A 13 4.96 -7.87 -27.35
CA THR A 13 3.66 -7.21 -27.29
C THR A 13 3.81 -5.90 -26.53
N PRO A 14 3.23 -4.79 -27.00
CA PRO A 14 3.26 -3.54 -26.26
C PRO A 14 2.51 -3.72 -24.94
N TYR A 15 3.15 -3.33 -23.83
CA TYR A 15 2.56 -3.34 -22.50
C TYR A 15 2.88 -2.03 -21.77
N GLY A 16 2.05 -1.70 -20.79
CA GLY A 16 2.21 -0.52 -19.97
C GLY A 16 1.37 -0.57 -18.71
N ARG A 17 1.47 0.48 -17.89
CA ARG A 17 0.76 0.57 -16.63
C ARG A 17 0.49 2.02 -16.29
N SER A 18 -0.68 2.28 -15.73
CA SER A 18 -1.10 3.60 -15.26
C SER A 18 -1.53 3.50 -13.80
N GLU A 19 -1.17 4.52 -13.02
CA GLU A 19 -1.50 4.63 -11.61
C GLU A 19 -2.02 6.04 -11.31
N LEU A 20 -3.05 6.13 -10.48
CA LEU A 20 -3.57 7.35 -9.90
C LEU A 20 -3.58 7.19 -8.38
N ASN A 21 -3.06 8.18 -7.67
CA ASN A 21 -3.03 8.22 -6.22
C ASN A 21 -3.37 9.64 -5.75
N LEU A 22 -4.46 9.76 -5.00
CA LEU A 22 -4.98 11.00 -4.46
C LEU A 22 -4.98 10.90 -2.95
N VAL A 23 -4.42 11.90 -2.28
CA VAL A 23 -4.42 12.03 -0.82
C VAL A 23 -4.90 13.42 -0.46
N GLN A 24 -5.89 13.50 0.43
CA GLN A 24 -6.43 14.74 0.93
C GLN A 24 -6.43 14.73 2.46
N ALA A 25 -5.85 15.77 3.06
CA ALA A 25 -5.84 15.97 4.51
C ALA A 25 -6.87 17.04 4.91
N PHE A 26 -7.51 16.84 6.06
CA PHE A 26 -8.44 17.77 6.69
C PHE A 26 -8.08 17.95 8.15
N SER A 27 -7.80 19.19 8.57
CA SER A 27 -7.64 19.51 9.99
C SER A 27 -9.02 19.63 10.64
N LEU A 28 -9.33 18.73 11.57
CA LEU A 28 -10.58 18.77 12.35
C LEU A 28 -10.45 19.73 13.53
N THR A 29 -9.27 19.74 14.15
CA THR A 29 -8.89 20.68 15.21
C THR A 29 -7.41 21.03 15.06
N ARG A 30 -6.87 21.89 15.94
CA ARG A 30 -5.43 22.15 16.01
C ARG A 30 -4.58 20.92 16.41
N TYR A 31 -5.21 19.87 16.92
CA TYR A 31 -4.55 18.63 17.38
C TYR A 31 -5.03 17.38 16.63
N ALA A 32 -6.03 17.49 15.76
CA ALA A 32 -6.63 16.32 15.11
C ALA A 32 -6.76 16.58 13.62
N ALA A 33 -6.33 15.59 12.82
CA ALA A 33 -6.53 15.63 11.37
C ALA A 33 -7.00 14.28 10.85
N LEU A 34 -7.66 14.33 9.70
CA LEU A 34 -8.15 13.18 8.95
C LEU A 34 -7.49 13.19 7.57
N ASN A 35 -6.92 12.07 7.17
CA ASN A 35 -6.36 11.86 5.85
C ASN A 35 -7.25 10.85 5.10
N LEU A 36 -7.69 11.24 3.92
CA LEU A 36 -8.38 10.39 2.96
C LEU A 36 -7.42 10.05 1.83
N ARG A 37 -7.38 8.78 1.45
CA ARG A 37 -6.59 8.29 0.31
C ARG A 37 -7.48 7.54 -0.65
N ALA A 38 -7.35 7.83 -1.94
CA ALA A 38 -7.96 7.06 -3.01
C ALA A 38 -6.88 6.74 -4.05
N GLY A 39 -6.72 5.46 -4.38
CA GLY A 39 -5.74 5.00 -5.35
C GLY A 39 -6.32 3.99 -6.31
N THR A 40 -5.84 3.97 -7.54
CA THR A 40 -6.16 2.92 -8.51
C THR A 40 -5.01 2.71 -9.48
N GLY A 41 -4.79 1.47 -9.87
CA GLY A 41 -3.75 1.10 -10.81
C GLY A 41 -4.24 0.03 -11.77
N MET A 42 -3.82 0.13 -13.02
CA MET A 42 -4.12 -0.87 -14.03
C MET A 42 -2.93 -1.10 -14.96
N ARG A 43 -2.68 -2.38 -15.26
CA ARG A 43 -1.73 -2.84 -16.26
C ARG A 43 -2.46 -3.17 -17.55
N TRP A 44 -1.89 -2.80 -18.69
CA TRP A 44 -2.45 -3.03 -20.02
C TRP A 44 -1.40 -3.64 -20.97
N GLY A 45 -1.87 -4.34 -22.01
CA GLY A 45 -1.03 -5.06 -22.98
C GLY A 45 -1.13 -6.60 -22.88
N GLN A 46 -1.19 -7.28 -24.02
CA GLN A 46 -1.30 -8.75 -24.11
C GLN A 46 0.02 -9.40 -23.69
N ASN A 47 0.02 -10.52 -22.94
CA ASN A 47 1.22 -11.21 -22.44
C ASN A 47 2.20 -10.37 -21.61
N SER A 48 1.67 -9.55 -20.71
CA SER A 48 2.50 -8.77 -19.79
C SER A 48 3.06 -9.66 -18.67
N ALA A 49 4.38 -9.58 -18.45
CA ALA A 49 5.04 -10.35 -17.40
C ALA A 49 4.57 -9.90 -16.00
N PRO A 50 4.50 -10.82 -15.01
CA PRO A 50 4.13 -10.49 -13.61
C PRO A 50 5.04 -9.44 -12.97
N THR A 51 6.23 -9.22 -13.53
CA THR A 51 7.21 -8.21 -13.10
C THR A 51 6.66 -6.77 -13.07
N PHE A 52 5.56 -6.50 -13.79
CA PHE A 52 4.92 -5.17 -13.82
C PHE A 52 3.65 -5.07 -12.98
N ASP A 53 3.32 -6.12 -12.22
CA ASP A 53 2.21 -6.07 -11.29
C ASP A 53 2.49 -5.08 -10.15
N PHE A 54 1.44 -4.52 -9.58
CA PHE A 54 1.53 -3.70 -8.39
C PHE A 54 1.79 -4.60 -7.18
N LEU A 55 2.75 -4.20 -6.35
CA LEU A 55 3.09 -4.91 -5.13
C LEU A 55 2.48 -4.17 -3.94
N LEU A 56 1.50 -4.77 -3.28
CA LEU A 56 0.75 -4.13 -2.21
C LEU A 56 1.19 -4.65 -0.85
N GLY A 57 1.44 -3.73 0.07
CA GLY A 57 1.71 -4.04 1.46
C GLY A 57 2.80 -3.17 2.08
N GLY A 58 3.15 -3.48 3.32
CA GLY A 58 4.19 -2.80 4.06
C GLY A 58 3.69 -1.66 4.93
N MET A 59 3.87 -1.82 6.23
CA MET A 59 3.79 -0.75 7.22
C MET A 59 5.10 0.06 7.18
N GLY A 60 5.02 1.36 6.88
CA GLY A 60 6.22 2.20 6.70
C GLY A 60 6.92 2.05 5.36
N ALA A 61 6.36 1.30 4.40
CA ALA A 61 6.90 1.24 3.04
C ALA A 61 6.80 2.60 2.36
N THR A 62 7.89 3.02 1.72
CA THR A 62 7.87 4.14 0.79
C THR A 62 7.24 3.68 -0.53
N SER A 63 6.44 4.55 -1.14
CA SER A 63 5.87 4.25 -2.45
C SER A 63 6.99 4.39 -3.49
N ILE A 64 7.69 3.28 -3.73
CA ILE A 64 8.66 3.15 -4.82
C ILE A 64 8.02 2.23 -5.83
N ASN A 65 7.68 2.76 -6.99
CA ASN A 65 7.04 2.02 -8.05
C ASN A 65 7.78 0.66 -8.30
N PRO A 66 7.10 -0.52 -8.22
CA PRO A 66 5.65 -0.78 -8.26
C PRO A 66 4.93 -0.93 -6.90
N VAL A 67 5.56 -0.51 -5.81
CA VAL A 67 5.06 -0.70 -4.44
C VAL A 67 3.95 0.29 -4.08
N VAL A 68 2.82 -0.25 -3.65
CA VAL A 68 1.66 0.47 -3.11
C VAL A 68 1.59 0.20 -1.61
N PRO A 69 1.96 1.18 -0.76
CA PRO A 69 1.96 0.99 0.69
C PRO A 69 0.53 0.82 1.23
N VAL A 70 0.32 -0.23 2.02
CA VAL A 70 -0.93 -0.51 2.74
C VAL A 70 -0.59 -0.89 4.18
N PRO A 71 -0.57 0.07 5.12
CA PRO A 71 -0.35 -0.21 6.54
C PRO A 71 -1.38 -1.22 7.08
N GLY A 72 -0.92 -2.09 7.97
CA GLY A 72 -1.68 -3.25 8.45
C GLY A 72 -1.49 -4.50 7.58
N MET A 73 -0.69 -4.44 6.51
CA MET A 73 -0.25 -5.61 5.73
C MET A 73 1.24 -5.85 5.90
N ASP A 74 1.64 -7.12 5.79
CA ASP A 74 3.05 -7.47 5.67
C ASP A 74 3.65 -6.88 4.38
N PHE A 75 4.97 -6.82 4.32
CA PHE A 75 5.68 -6.21 3.20
C PHE A 75 5.49 -7.05 1.92
N LEU A 76 4.99 -6.41 0.85
CA LEU A 76 4.77 -7.02 -0.48
C LEU A 76 3.88 -8.29 -0.46
N SER A 77 2.87 -8.34 0.43
CA SER A 77 2.01 -9.52 0.58
C SER A 77 1.20 -9.89 -0.67
N PHE A 78 0.89 -8.94 -1.55
CA PHE A 78 0.11 -9.20 -2.75
C PHE A 78 0.75 -8.61 -3.99
N SER A 79 0.69 -9.37 -5.08
CA SER A 79 1.03 -8.93 -6.43
C SER A 79 -0.24 -8.95 -7.28
N SER A 80 -0.61 -7.83 -7.89
CA SER A 80 -1.81 -7.77 -8.73
C SER A 80 -1.65 -6.81 -9.90
N PRO A 81 -2.13 -7.17 -11.11
CA PRO A 81 -2.07 -6.28 -12.27
C PRO A 81 -3.00 -5.07 -12.15
N ASN A 82 -4.08 -5.18 -11.36
CA ASN A 82 -4.99 -4.07 -11.12
C ASN A 82 -5.34 -3.96 -9.63
N TYR A 83 -5.45 -2.74 -9.12
CA TYR A 83 -5.95 -2.51 -7.78
C TYR A 83 -6.80 -1.24 -7.69
N ALA A 84 -7.72 -1.21 -6.74
CA ALA A 84 -8.35 0.01 -6.23
C ALA A 84 -8.16 0.05 -4.71
N LEU A 85 -7.87 1.23 -4.17
CA LEU A 85 -7.59 1.46 -2.77
C LEU A 85 -8.38 2.66 -2.27
N LEU A 86 -9.04 2.49 -1.13
CA LEU A 86 -9.58 3.58 -0.33
C LEU A 86 -8.96 3.49 1.07
N GLY A 87 -8.50 4.62 1.59
CA GLY A 87 -7.86 4.71 2.90
C GLY A 87 -8.43 5.86 3.71
N LEU A 88 -8.61 5.59 5.00
CA LEU A 88 -9.02 6.54 6.03
C LEU A 88 -7.98 6.49 7.13
N GLN A 89 -7.44 7.63 7.53
CA GLN A 89 -6.48 7.70 8.62
C GLN A 89 -6.75 8.93 9.49
N GLY A 90 -7.06 8.71 10.75
CA GLY A 90 -7.07 9.75 11.77
C GLY A 90 -5.71 9.90 12.42
N GLN A 91 -5.34 11.13 12.74
CA GLN A 91 -4.20 11.44 13.60
C GLN A 91 -4.63 12.37 14.73
N TYR A 92 -4.01 12.19 15.89
CA TYR A 92 -4.16 13.06 17.04
C TYR A 92 -2.79 13.38 17.64
N GLU A 93 -2.47 14.65 17.80
CA GLU A 93 -1.23 15.13 18.38
C GLU A 93 -1.49 15.65 19.81
N THR A 94 -0.73 15.14 20.77
CA THR A 94 -0.77 15.61 22.14
C THR A 94 0.11 16.86 22.28
N SER A 95 -0.20 17.70 23.28
CA SER A 95 0.61 18.90 23.59
C SER A 95 2.07 18.60 23.97
N GLN A 96 2.41 17.33 24.19
CA GLN A 96 3.75 16.85 24.58
C GLN A 96 4.56 16.33 23.38
N GLY A 97 4.07 16.53 22.15
CA GLY A 97 4.74 16.11 20.91
C GLY A 97 4.66 14.61 20.63
N MET A 98 3.73 13.91 21.30
CA MET A 98 3.37 12.53 20.96
C MET A 98 2.22 12.58 19.95
N TYR A 99 2.27 11.75 18.92
CA TYR A 99 1.14 11.59 18.01
C TYR A 99 0.62 10.16 18.07
N LEU A 100 -0.69 10.04 17.96
CA LEU A 100 -1.44 8.81 17.83
C LEU A 100 -2.04 8.78 16.44
N LEU A 101 -2.09 7.61 15.84
CA LEU A 101 -2.68 7.41 14.54
C LEU A 101 -3.53 6.14 14.55
N ALA A 102 -4.62 6.18 13.80
CA ALA A 102 -5.43 5.02 13.54
C ALA A 102 -5.93 5.11 12.11
N GLY A 103 -5.99 3.99 11.42
CA GLY A 103 -6.45 3.99 10.05
C GLY A 103 -7.01 2.66 9.60
N TYR A 104 -7.70 2.74 8.49
CA TYR A 104 -8.39 1.64 7.86
C TYR A 104 -8.32 1.77 6.35
N HIS A 105 -7.89 0.70 5.69
CA HIS A 105 -7.74 0.60 4.26
C HIS A 105 -8.63 -0.50 3.71
N TRP A 106 -9.31 -0.18 2.61
CA TRP A 106 -10.07 -1.10 1.79
C TRP A 106 -9.40 -1.20 0.41
N VAL A 107 -9.01 -2.41 0.04
CA VAL A 107 -8.24 -2.68 -1.18
C VAL A 107 -8.95 -3.75 -1.98
N ARG A 108 -9.15 -3.51 -3.27
CA ARG A 108 -9.69 -4.48 -4.22
C ARG A 108 -8.62 -4.80 -5.25
N LEU A 109 -8.31 -6.07 -5.40
CA LEU A 109 -7.35 -6.61 -6.37
C LEU A 109 -8.10 -7.30 -7.51
N GLY A 110 -7.52 -7.35 -8.71
CA GLY A 110 -8.13 -8.05 -9.84
C GLY A 110 -7.18 -8.36 -10.99
N SER A 111 -7.35 -9.52 -11.63
CA SER A 111 -6.48 -9.93 -12.76
C SER A 111 -6.81 -9.23 -14.07
N ASP A 112 -8.10 -9.01 -14.37
CA ASP A 112 -8.55 -8.58 -15.71
C ASP A 112 -9.27 -7.23 -15.69
N SER A 113 -10.16 -7.00 -14.72
CA SER A 113 -10.90 -5.75 -14.57
C SER A 113 -11.49 -5.61 -13.16
N LEU A 114 -11.29 -4.45 -12.56
CA LEU A 114 -11.85 -4.10 -11.25
C LEU A 114 -13.36 -3.83 -11.30
N LEU A 115 -13.93 -3.62 -12.49
CA LEU A 115 -15.33 -3.23 -12.70
C LEU A 115 -16.27 -4.41 -12.96
N LYS A 116 -15.74 -5.61 -13.21
CA LYS A 116 -16.58 -6.81 -13.43
C LYS A 116 -17.04 -7.38 -12.08
N GLN A 117 -18.32 -7.16 -11.76
CA GLN A 117 -18.95 -7.56 -10.49
C GLN A 117 -19.24 -9.07 -10.39
N ASN A 118 -19.31 -9.81 -11.50
CA ASN A 118 -19.88 -11.17 -11.58
C ASN A 118 -18.88 -12.30 -11.90
N GLN A 119 -17.59 -12.17 -11.56
CA GLN A 119 -16.67 -13.31 -11.61
C GLN A 119 -16.05 -13.53 -10.23
N GLU A 120 -16.66 -14.44 -9.48
CA GLU A 120 -16.35 -14.74 -8.07
C GLU A 120 -14.93 -15.32 -7.84
N HIS A 121 -14.18 -15.61 -8.90
CA HIS A 121 -12.85 -16.22 -8.81
C HIS A 121 -11.67 -15.26 -9.04
N THR A 122 -11.91 -14.01 -9.44
CA THR A 122 -10.85 -13.17 -10.01
C THR A 122 -10.48 -11.94 -9.17
N ASN A 123 -11.43 -11.42 -8.40
CA ASN A 123 -11.27 -10.18 -7.66
C ASN A 123 -11.27 -10.44 -6.15
N GLN A 124 -10.19 -10.07 -5.46
CA GLN A 124 -10.06 -10.24 -4.01
C GLN A 124 -10.24 -8.89 -3.32
N THR A 125 -11.06 -8.87 -2.27
CA THR A 125 -11.26 -7.68 -1.42
C THR A 125 -10.54 -7.87 -0.09
N ILE A 126 -9.71 -6.91 0.26
CA ILE A 126 -8.84 -6.92 1.44
C ILE A 126 -9.18 -5.70 2.29
N GLN A 127 -9.33 -5.94 3.59
CA GLN A 127 -9.59 -4.93 4.60
C GLN A 127 -8.50 -4.99 5.66
N ARG A 128 -7.95 -3.83 5.99
CA ARG A 128 -6.79 -3.73 6.89
C ARG A 128 -6.96 -2.52 7.79
N TRP A 129 -6.65 -2.73 9.06
CA TRP A 129 -6.62 -1.66 10.04
C TRP A 129 -5.23 -1.56 10.63
N PHE A 130 -4.91 -0.38 11.15
CA PHE A 130 -3.70 -0.16 11.91
C PHE A 130 -3.91 0.93 12.95
N VAL A 131 -3.15 0.86 14.02
CA VAL A 131 -2.99 1.88 15.03
C VAL A 131 -1.52 2.09 15.28
N GLY A 132 -1.15 3.29 15.70
CA GLY A 132 0.22 3.59 16.01
C GLY A 132 0.36 4.77 16.93
N ALA A 133 1.55 4.86 17.50
CA ALA A 133 1.96 5.97 18.34
C ALA A 133 3.41 6.30 18.02
N GLY A 134 3.75 7.57 18.09
CA GLY A 134 5.13 7.98 17.96
C GLY A 134 5.39 9.28 18.67
N ARG A 135 6.67 9.60 18.81
CA ARG A 135 7.14 10.84 19.43
C ARG A 135 8.41 11.30 18.75
N GLN A 136 8.52 12.61 18.55
CA GLN A 136 9.75 13.22 18.09
C GLN A 136 10.79 13.20 19.21
N THR A 137 11.97 12.64 18.94
CA THR A 137 13.12 12.68 19.86
C THR A 137 14.31 13.41 19.22
N ILE A 138 15.37 13.62 20.02
CA ILE A 138 16.60 14.29 19.56
C ILE A 138 17.26 13.52 18.42
N VAL A 139 17.19 12.19 18.44
CA VAL A 139 17.81 11.30 17.44
C VAL A 139 16.86 10.96 16.27
N GLY A 140 15.69 11.60 16.22
CA GLY A 140 14.65 11.37 15.22
C GLY A 140 13.35 10.80 15.79
N PRO A 141 12.34 10.53 14.95
CA PRO A 141 11.07 10.00 15.40
C PRO A 141 11.23 8.56 15.89
N ILE A 142 10.61 8.25 17.03
CA ILE A 142 10.38 6.87 17.46
C ILE A 142 8.92 6.56 17.20
N GLN A 143 8.65 5.46 16.50
CA GLN A 143 7.30 5.09 16.09
C GLN A 143 7.06 3.60 16.34
N LEU A 144 5.87 3.29 16.83
CA LEU A 144 5.37 1.94 16.96
C LEU A 144 4.01 1.90 16.27
N HIS A 145 3.84 0.94 15.37
CA HIS A 145 2.60 0.70 14.65
C HIS A 145 2.24 -0.78 14.76
N PHE A 146 0.95 -1.05 14.82
CA PHE A 146 0.39 -2.39 14.93
C PHE A 146 -0.88 -2.45 14.09
N GLY A 147 -1.10 -3.54 13.39
CA GLY A 147 -2.28 -3.66 12.54
C GLY A 147 -2.43 -5.05 11.96
N GLY A 148 -3.47 -5.23 11.16
CA GLY A 148 -3.76 -6.51 10.55
C GLY A 148 -5.09 -6.54 9.80
N PRO A 149 -5.58 -7.75 9.47
CA PRO A 149 -6.94 -7.97 8.99
C PRO A 149 -7.99 -7.53 10.02
N MET A 150 -9.24 -7.32 9.62
CA MET A 150 -10.35 -7.11 10.58
C MET A 150 -10.63 -8.32 11.50
N GLY A 151 -9.94 -9.45 11.32
CA GLY A 151 -9.92 -10.59 12.24
C GLY A 151 -8.69 -10.58 13.17
N ILE A 152 -8.67 -11.47 14.17
CA ILE A 152 -7.59 -11.55 15.18
C ILE A 152 -6.41 -12.42 14.70
N GLN A 153 -6.36 -12.76 13.41
CA GLN A 153 -5.29 -13.59 12.83
C GLN A 153 -4.30 -12.69 12.06
N ASP A 154 -3.01 -13.03 12.10
CA ASP A 154 -1.93 -12.41 11.32
C ASP A 154 -1.75 -10.90 11.57
N LEU A 155 -1.43 -10.55 12.82
CA LEU A 155 -1.14 -9.19 13.23
C LEU A 155 0.33 -8.83 12.95
N SER A 156 0.57 -7.67 12.35
CA SER A 156 1.90 -7.14 12.05
C SER A 156 2.26 -6.04 13.04
N LEU A 157 3.49 -6.08 13.56
CA LEU A 157 4.08 -5.02 14.39
C LEU A 157 5.24 -4.39 13.63
N PHE A 158 5.25 -3.06 13.59
CA PHE A 158 6.31 -2.27 12.98
C PHE A 158 6.86 -1.28 14.00
N PHE A 159 8.17 -1.27 14.14
CA PHE A 159 8.88 -0.37 15.02
C PHE A 159 9.98 0.35 14.24
N SER A 160 10.08 1.66 14.43
CA SER A 160 11.08 2.50 13.77
C SER A 160 11.70 3.46 14.78
N VAL A 161 13.02 3.64 14.68
CA VAL A 161 13.80 4.61 15.45
C VAL A 161 14.67 5.39 14.49
N GLY A 162 14.54 6.71 14.52
CA GLY A 162 15.34 7.60 13.68
C GLY A 162 14.69 7.88 12.33
N PHE A 163 15.43 8.58 11.47
CA PHE A 163 14.99 8.86 10.11
C PHE A 163 15.36 7.67 9.21
N PRO A 164 14.40 7.04 8.51
CA PRO A 164 14.73 6.10 7.45
C PRO A 164 15.44 6.86 6.33
N PHE A 165 16.69 6.52 6.03
CA PHE A 165 17.48 7.00 4.90
C PHE A 165 17.66 5.90 3.85
#